data_AF-A0A261FJ16-F1
#
_entry.id   AF-A0A261FJ16-F1
#
_cell.length_a   1.000
_cell.length_b   1.000
_cell.length_c   1.000
_cell.angle_alpha   90.00
_cell.angle_beta   90.00
_cell.angle_gamma   90.00
#
_symmetry.space_group_name_H-M   'P 1'
#
loop_
_entity.id
_entity.type
_entity.pdbx_description
1 polymer ?
#
loop_
_entity_poly.entity_id
_entity_poly.type
_entity_poly.pdbx_seq_one_letter_code
_entity_poly.pdbx_strand_id
1 'polypeptide(L)'
;MRRLVLRVTQHDVANEKGTPVRTPQSVFWGSAQLELADGSEIALANLPYEMVNVDAGQGIGRDYADGRVTIQGHEFPQAIPTSTVDHGEPGDLVWNLDALLSSGNLASEPVRLRACVGVDAFPGDEHQVRRFYAVRAAEASESARFITVLEPYETERRVLRVNADSATSVDVTLTDGRVQQISLHEGAEDGSQPWLDFVETLDGRILREDTRFTA
;
A
#
# COMPACT_ATOMS: atom_id res chain seq x y z
N MET A 1 24.28 -18.52 27.51
CA MET A 1 23.92 -18.30 26.09
C MET A 1 22.47 -17.86 26.02
N ARG A 2 22.24 -16.55 26.09
CA ARG A 2 20.94 -15.93 25.91
C ARG A 2 20.62 -15.84 24.42
N ARG A 3 19.40 -16.24 24.05
CA ARG A 3 18.92 -16.19 22.68
C ARG A 3 17.56 -15.49 22.64
N LEU A 4 17.36 -14.69 21.61
CA LEU A 4 16.04 -14.23 21.22
C LEU A 4 15.57 -15.11 20.05
N VAL A 5 14.36 -15.65 20.16
CA VAL A 5 13.76 -16.49 19.12
C VAL A 5 12.42 -15.88 18.73
N LEU A 6 12.27 -15.55 17.45
CA LEU A 6 10.96 -15.24 16.87
C LEU A 6 10.49 -16.49 16.13
N ARG A 7 9.40 -17.08 16.62
CA ARG A 7 8.85 -18.34 16.11
C ARG A 7 7.52 -18.10 15.40
N VAL A 8 7.37 -18.68 14.22
CA VAL A 8 6.12 -18.69 13.45
C VAL A 8 5.78 -20.12 13.06
N THR A 9 4.50 -20.45 13.06
CA THR A 9 3.98 -21.69 12.47
C THR A 9 2.90 -21.33 11.48
N GLN A 10 3.07 -21.73 10.23
CA GLN A 10 2.02 -21.62 9.22
C GLN A 10 1.33 -22.96 9.06
N HIS A 11 0.00 -22.94 9.02
CA HIS A 11 -0.82 -24.10 8.74
C HIS A 11 -1.55 -23.89 7.43
N ASP A 12 -1.90 -25.00 6.79
CA ASP A 12 -2.84 -24.98 5.68
C ASP A 12 -4.17 -24.37 6.13
N VAL A 13 -4.80 -23.63 5.22
CA VAL A 13 -6.13 -23.07 5.44
C VAL A 13 -7.18 -23.91 4.73
N ALA A 14 -8.34 -24.07 5.33
CA ALA A 14 -9.46 -24.72 4.65
C ALA A 14 -10.05 -23.77 3.60
N ASN A 15 -10.24 -24.25 2.38
CA ASN A 15 -11.06 -23.55 1.40
C ASN A 15 -12.56 -23.65 1.76
N GLU A 16 -13.43 -23.04 0.95
CA GLU A 16 -14.89 -23.02 1.15
C GLU A 16 -15.53 -24.42 1.24
N LYS A 17 -14.84 -25.47 0.77
CA LYS A 17 -15.28 -26.87 0.82
C LYS A 17 -14.67 -27.65 1.99
N GLY A 18 -13.93 -26.99 2.88
CA GLY A 18 -13.23 -27.63 3.99
C GLY A 18 -11.96 -28.39 3.58
N THR A 19 -11.52 -28.29 2.33
CA THR A 19 -10.29 -28.96 1.87
C THR A 19 -9.07 -28.13 2.28
N PRO A 20 -8.04 -28.73 2.88
CA PRO A 20 -6.79 -28.02 3.17
C PRO A 20 -6.15 -27.49 1.89
N VAL A 21 -5.78 -26.22 1.92
CA VAL A 21 -5.03 -25.53 0.88
C VAL A 21 -3.83 -24.88 1.52
N ARG A 22 -2.67 -25.17 0.96
CA ARG A 22 -1.41 -24.59 1.39
C ARG A 22 -1.41 -23.09 1.11
N THR A 23 -1.16 -22.27 2.13
CA THR A 23 -1.08 -20.82 1.94
C THR A 23 0.20 -20.45 1.18
N PRO A 24 0.18 -19.37 0.38
CA PRO A 24 1.42 -18.80 -0.14
C PRO A 24 2.37 -18.36 0.99
N GLN A 25 3.64 -18.19 0.65
CA GLN A 25 4.61 -17.50 1.51
C GLN A 25 4.27 -16.01 1.51
N SER A 26 4.01 -15.44 2.68
CA SER A 26 3.54 -14.05 2.79
C SER A 26 3.62 -13.46 4.20
N VAL A 27 4.13 -14.20 5.19
CA VAL A 27 4.26 -13.75 6.58
C VAL A 27 5.61 -13.07 6.80
N PHE A 28 5.56 -11.92 7.47
CA PHE A 28 6.71 -11.08 7.78
C PHE A 28 6.67 -10.58 9.23
N TRP A 29 7.86 -10.29 9.77
CA TRP A 29 8.03 -9.40 10.92
C TRP A 29 8.36 -7.99 10.43
N GLY A 30 7.37 -7.08 10.39
CA GLY A 30 7.49 -5.77 9.74
C GLY A 30 8.37 -4.73 10.45
N SER A 31 8.41 -4.70 11.78
CA SER A 31 9.19 -3.72 12.57
C SER A 31 9.75 -4.34 13.84
N ALA A 32 10.53 -5.40 13.69
CA ALA A 32 11.15 -6.08 14.81
C ALA A 32 12.38 -5.28 15.32
N GLN A 33 12.28 -4.70 16.52
CA GLN A 33 13.26 -3.79 17.10
C GLN A 33 13.56 -4.15 18.56
N LEU A 34 14.82 -4.00 18.96
CA LEU A 34 15.27 -4.07 20.34
C LEU A 34 15.49 -2.67 20.89
N GLU A 35 14.92 -2.40 22.07
CA GLU A 35 15.28 -1.29 22.95
C GLU A 35 16.41 -1.77 23.86
N LEU A 36 17.49 -1.00 23.97
CA LEU A 36 18.65 -1.32 24.78
C LEU A 36 18.64 -0.53 26.11
N ALA A 37 19.44 -0.96 27.09
CA ALA A 37 19.47 -0.37 28.42
C ALA A 37 19.96 1.09 28.43
N ASP A 38 20.72 1.51 27.42
CA ASP A 38 21.11 2.91 27.19
C ASP A 38 20.02 3.76 26.54
N GLY A 39 18.86 3.17 26.22
CA GLY A 39 17.71 3.82 25.59
C GLY A 39 17.78 3.89 24.07
N SER A 40 18.85 3.39 23.43
CA SER A 40 18.93 3.28 21.98
C SER A 40 18.06 2.13 21.45
N GLU A 41 17.68 2.22 20.17
CA GLU A 41 16.90 1.21 19.48
C GLU A 41 17.68 0.65 18.28
N ILE A 42 17.57 -0.65 18.05
CA ILE A 42 18.20 -1.33 16.91
C ILE A 42 17.22 -2.30 16.25
N ALA A 43 17.11 -2.23 14.93
CA ALA A 43 16.32 -3.16 14.15
C ALA A 43 16.97 -4.54 14.15
N LEU A 44 16.20 -5.59 14.44
CA LEU A 44 16.67 -6.97 14.41
C LEU A 44 17.14 -7.39 13.01
N ALA A 45 16.57 -6.79 11.96
CA ALA A 45 16.96 -6.98 10.58
C ALA A 45 18.43 -6.59 10.31
N ASN A 46 19.00 -5.69 11.12
CA ASN A 46 20.38 -5.22 10.97
C ASN A 46 21.39 -6.07 11.75
N LEU A 47 20.94 -7.07 12.51
CA LEU A 47 21.77 -7.91 13.36
C LEU A 47 21.94 -9.28 12.70
N PRO A 48 23.08 -9.98 12.88
CA PRO A 48 23.23 -11.35 12.41
C PRO A 48 22.30 -12.30 13.18
N TYR A 49 21.62 -13.18 12.44
CA TYR A 49 20.74 -14.22 12.97
C TYR A 49 20.81 -15.49 12.13
N GLU A 50 20.31 -16.57 12.71
CA GLU A 50 20.13 -17.86 12.05
C GLU A 50 18.65 -18.07 11.70
N MET A 51 18.40 -18.73 10.57
CA MET A 51 17.08 -19.16 10.14
C MET A 51 16.97 -20.68 10.23
N VAL A 52 15.86 -21.17 10.79
CA VAL A 52 15.53 -22.60 10.82
C VAL A 52 14.12 -22.77 10.28
N ASN A 53 13.94 -23.57 9.22
CA ASN A 53 12.64 -23.79 8.56
C ASN A 53 11.92 -22.47 8.18
N VAL A 54 12.68 -21.47 7.72
CA VAL A 54 12.15 -20.19 7.24
C VAL A 54 12.60 -19.99 5.80
N ASP A 55 11.67 -19.61 4.94
CA ASP A 55 11.96 -19.16 3.59
C ASP A 55 12.46 -17.72 3.65
N ALA A 56 13.71 -17.52 3.23
CA ALA A 56 14.39 -16.22 3.20
C ALA A 56 13.83 -15.26 2.15
N GLY A 57 12.98 -15.74 1.23
CA GLY A 57 12.35 -14.92 0.20
C GLY A 57 13.36 -14.13 -0.62
N GLN A 58 13.06 -12.85 -0.86
CA GLN A 58 13.92 -11.91 -1.59
C GLN A 58 14.77 -11.04 -0.65
N GLY A 59 14.86 -11.40 0.62
CA GLY A 59 15.59 -10.66 1.64
C GLY A 59 14.76 -9.59 2.35
N ILE A 60 15.45 -8.82 3.19
CA ILE A 60 14.83 -7.84 4.08
C ILE A 60 14.15 -6.73 3.29
N GLY A 61 12.91 -6.39 3.67
CA GLY A 61 12.13 -5.31 3.08
C GLY A 61 11.50 -5.63 1.72
N ARG A 62 11.68 -6.85 1.22
CA ARG A 62 11.10 -7.32 -0.04
C ARG A 62 10.12 -8.45 0.23
N ASP A 63 8.99 -8.44 -0.49
CA ASP A 63 8.06 -9.55 -0.42
C ASP A 63 8.60 -10.79 -1.16
N TYR A 64 7.87 -11.90 -1.13
CA TYR A 64 8.31 -13.15 -1.78
C TYR A 64 8.33 -13.09 -3.32
N ALA A 65 7.78 -12.03 -3.92
CA ALA A 65 7.72 -11.74 -5.34
C ALA A 65 8.54 -10.48 -5.73
N ASP A 66 9.46 -10.03 -4.88
CA ASP A 66 10.37 -8.87 -5.07
C ASP A 66 9.67 -7.49 -5.09
N GLY A 67 8.45 -7.42 -4.56
CA GLY A 67 7.74 -6.16 -4.30
C GLY A 67 8.11 -5.54 -2.95
N ARG A 68 7.42 -4.45 -2.59
CA ARG A 68 7.54 -3.82 -1.26
C ARG A 68 6.64 -4.55 -0.28
N VAL A 69 7.07 -4.71 0.97
CA VAL A 69 6.23 -5.35 1.99
C VAL A 69 5.25 -4.32 2.56
N THR A 70 3.95 -4.60 2.44
CA THR A 70 2.89 -3.79 3.04
C THR A 70 2.00 -4.62 3.96
N ILE A 71 1.88 -4.21 5.23
CA ILE A 71 1.00 -4.87 6.21
C ILE A 71 -0.06 -3.84 6.61
N GLN A 72 -1.33 -4.16 6.37
CA GLN A 72 -2.45 -3.23 6.63
C GLN A 72 -2.24 -1.85 5.96
N GLY A 73 -1.73 -1.84 4.73
CA GLY A 73 -1.51 -0.61 3.94
C GLY A 73 -0.31 0.23 4.37
N HIS A 74 0.47 -0.19 5.38
CA HIS A 74 1.70 0.49 5.80
C HIS A 74 2.91 -0.25 5.25
N GLU A 75 3.87 0.48 4.71
CA GLU A 75 5.12 -0.10 4.19
C GLU A 75 6.09 -0.45 5.34
N PHE A 76 6.74 -1.61 5.22
CA PHE A 76 7.71 -2.12 6.18
C PHE A 76 9.07 -2.41 5.51
N PRO A 77 9.95 -1.39 5.34
CA PRO A 77 11.21 -1.54 4.61
C PRO A 77 12.25 -2.41 5.33
N GLN A 78 12.03 -2.75 6.60
CA GLN A 78 12.87 -3.65 7.39
C GLN A 78 12.16 -4.99 7.68
N ALA A 79 11.10 -5.31 6.94
CA ALA A 79 10.37 -6.55 7.11
C ALA A 79 11.30 -7.76 6.97
N ILE A 80 11.27 -8.66 7.95
CA ILE A 80 12.03 -9.91 7.90
C ILE A 80 11.07 -11.02 7.42
N PRO A 81 11.38 -11.71 6.31
CA PRO A 81 10.58 -12.84 5.85
C PRO A 81 10.60 -13.96 6.89
N THR A 82 9.43 -14.53 7.19
CA THR A 82 9.29 -15.55 8.26
C THR A 82 8.31 -16.66 7.93
N SER A 83 7.89 -16.76 6.67
CA SER A 83 7.07 -17.87 6.23
C SER A 83 7.88 -19.17 6.29
N THR A 84 7.23 -20.25 6.71
CA THR A 84 7.86 -21.55 6.92
C THR A 84 8.05 -22.30 5.61
N VAL A 85 9.21 -22.95 5.43
CA VAL A 85 9.45 -23.81 4.26
C VAL A 85 8.59 -25.07 4.34
N ASP A 86 8.52 -25.68 5.51
CA ASP A 86 7.67 -26.82 5.82
C ASP A 86 6.49 -26.35 6.69
N HIS A 87 5.32 -26.23 6.07
CA HIS A 87 4.09 -25.85 6.76
C HIS A 87 3.70 -26.94 7.75
N GLY A 88 3.16 -26.53 8.90
CA GLY A 88 2.85 -27.40 10.03
C GLY A 88 4.01 -27.56 11.03
N GLU A 89 5.24 -27.29 10.61
CA GLU A 89 6.40 -27.26 11.50
C GLU A 89 6.76 -25.80 11.87
N PRO A 90 7.27 -25.53 13.08
CA PRO A 90 7.73 -24.20 13.44
C PRO A 90 8.94 -23.76 12.60
N GLY A 91 8.95 -22.48 12.23
CA GLY A 91 10.13 -21.77 11.74
C GLY A 91 10.63 -20.78 12.78
N ASP A 92 11.95 -20.69 12.92
CA ASP A 92 12.62 -19.84 13.91
C ASP A 92 13.61 -18.88 13.25
N LEU A 93 13.56 -17.63 13.72
CA LEU A 93 14.63 -16.65 13.56
C LEU A 93 15.35 -16.51 14.91
N VAL A 94 16.66 -16.75 14.93
CA VAL A 94 17.44 -16.87 16.18
C VAL A 94 18.58 -15.86 16.24
N TRP A 95 18.56 -14.99 17.24
CA TRP A 95 19.66 -14.08 17.58
C TRP A 95 20.37 -14.56 18.84
N ASN A 96 21.70 -14.68 18.79
CA ASN A 96 22.52 -14.96 19.96
C ASN A 96 22.92 -13.65 20.66
N LEU A 97 22.18 -13.26 21.69
CA LEU A 97 22.36 -11.96 22.36
C LEU A 97 23.73 -11.83 23.04
N ASP A 98 24.26 -12.92 23.60
CA ASP A 98 25.58 -12.90 24.23
C ASP A 98 26.69 -12.64 23.19
N ALA A 99 26.60 -13.29 22.02
CA ALA A 99 27.54 -13.04 20.93
C ALA A 99 27.45 -11.61 20.43
N LEU A 100 26.22 -11.11 20.18
CA LEU A 100 25.97 -9.75 19.70
C LEU A 100 26.48 -8.66 20.64
N LEU A 101 26.38 -8.86 21.96
CA LEU A 101 26.99 -7.98 22.96
C LEU A 101 28.52 -8.06 22.89
N SER A 102 29.08 -9.27 22.88
CA SER A 102 30.54 -9.46 22.89
C SER A 102 31.25 -8.96 21.62
N SER A 103 30.56 -8.98 20.48
CA SER A 103 31.06 -8.50 19.19
C SER A 103 30.88 -6.99 18.98
N GLY A 104 30.17 -6.31 19.89
CA GLY A 104 29.85 -4.89 19.77
C GLY A 104 28.72 -4.57 18.79
N ASN A 105 27.94 -5.56 18.34
CA ASN A 105 26.73 -5.32 17.56
C ASN A 105 25.61 -4.70 18.40
N LEU A 106 25.61 -4.93 19.71
CA LEU A 106 24.74 -4.28 20.68
C LEU A 106 25.58 -3.38 21.60
N ALA A 107 25.19 -2.11 21.73
CA ALA A 107 25.88 -1.13 22.57
C ALA A 107 25.67 -1.41 24.07
N SER A 108 24.53 -1.97 24.44
CA SER A 108 24.19 -2.35 25.80
C SER A 108 23.14 -3.47 25.82
N GLU A 109 22.79 -3.93 27.01
CA GLU A 109 21.85 -5.03 27.24
C GLU A 109 20.47 -4.75 26.62
N PRO A 110 19.86 -5.69 25.87
CA PRO A 110 18.51 -5.52 25.36
C PRO A 110 17.49 -5.64 26.50
N VAL A 111 16.56 -4.69 26.58
CA VAL A 111 15.56 -4.61 27.66
C VAL A 111 14.13 -4.80 27.16
N ARG A 112 13.86 -4.59 25.87
CA ARG A 112 12.52 -4.75 25.29
C ARG A 112 12.58 -5.13 23.80
N LEU A 113 11.69 -6.03 23.40
CA LEU A 113 11.37 -6.27 21.98
C LEU A 113 10.06 -5.57 21.63
N ARG A 114 10.05 -4.90 20.47
CA ARG A 114 8.83 -4.42 19.81
C ARG A 114 8.80 -5.04 18.42
N ALA A 115 7.68 -5.63 18.03
CA ALA A 115 7.56 -6.24 16.71
C ALA A 115 6.11 -6.22 16.23
N CYS A 116 5.95 -6.16 14.92
CA CYS A 116 4.68 -6.38 14.23
C CYS A 116 4.83 -7.65 13.39
N VAL A 117 3.85 -8.55 13.45
CA VAL A 117 3.74 -9.71 12.56
C VAL A 117 2.52 -9.52 11.68
N GLY A 118 2.64 -9.86 10.41
CA GLY A 118 1.53 -9.76 9.49
C GLY A 118 1.79 -10.43 8.17
N VAL A 119 0.76 -10.42 7.34
CA VAL A 119 0.78 -10.94 5.98
C VAL A 119 0.84 -9.77 5.02
N ASP A 120 1.69 -9.88 4.00
CA ASP A 120 1.77 -8.89 2.93
C ASP A 120 0.46 -8.81 2.13
N ALA A 121 0.03 -7.59 1.82
CA ALA A 121 -1.25 -7.34 1.18
C ALA A 121 -1.21 -7.49 -0.35
N PHE A 122 -0.06 -7.20 -0.98
CA PHE A 122 0.07 -7.13 -2.44
C PHE A 122 1.42 -7.66 -2.92
N PRO A 123 1.56 -8.99 -3.09
CA PRO A 123 2.82 -9.56 -3.54
C PRO A 123 3.22 -9.07 -4.94
N GLY A 124 4.44 -8.56 -5.06
CA GLY A 124 5.09 -8.20 -6.32
C GLY A 124 4.80 -6.77 -6.77
N ASP A 125 4.70 -6.58 -8.09
CA ASP A 125 4.46 -5.25 -8.68
C ASP A 125 3.01 -4.78 -8.49
N GLU A 126 2.81 -3.91 -7.50
CA GLU A 126 1.51 -3.29 -7.20
C GLU A 126 0.91 -2.48 -8.36
N HIS A 127 1.71 -2.08 -9.36
CA HIS A 127 1.17 -1.42 -10.56
C HIS A 127 0.14 -2.29 -11.32
N GLN A 128 0.10 -3.60 -11.05
CA GLN A 128 -0.85 -4.55 -11.64
C GLN A 128 -2.21 -4.59 -10.93
N VAL A 129 -2.35 -4.04 -9.71
CA VAL A 129 -3.61 -4.03 -8.92
C VAL A 129 -4.54 -2.88 -9.34
N ARG A 130 -4.19 -2.16 -10.43
CA ARG A 130 -5.02 -1.09 -11.02
C ARG A 130 -6.42 -1.61 -11.34
N ARG A 131 -7.44 -0.97 -10.76
CA ARG A 131 -8.84 -1.25 -11.07
C ARG A 131 -9.20 -0.63 -12.41
N PHE A 132 -9.63 -1.45 -13.37
CA PHE A 132 -10.20 -0.99 -14.62
C PHE A 132 -11.68 -0.65 -14.43
N TYR A 133 -12.07 0.58 -14.77
CA TYR A 133 -13.46 0.99 -14.87
C TYR A 133 -13.82 1.09 -16.36
N ALA A 134 -14.85 0.35 -16.78
CA ALA A 134 -15.32 0.35 -18.16
C ALA A 134 -16.80 0.76 -18.20
N VAL A 135 -17.11 1.78 -19.00
CA VAL A 135 -18.49 2.17 -19.30
C VAL A 135 -18.82 1.70 -20.72
N ARG A 136 -19.95 1.00 -20.88
CA ARG A 136 -20.47 0.60 -22.19
C ARG A 136 -21.88 1.13 -22.35
N ALA A 137 -22.18 1.69 -23.52
CA ALA A 137 -23.56 1.98 -23.89
C ALA A 137 -24.35 0.66 -23.98
N ALA A 138 -25.59 0.67 -23.50
CA ALA A 138 -26.46 -0.50 -23.56
C ALA A 138 -26.87 -0.86 -25.00
N GLU A 139 -26.81 0.11 -25.91
CA GLU A 139 -27.17 -0.01 -27.32
C GLU A 139 -26.03 0.49 -28.22
N ALA A 140 -26.11 0.15 -29.51
CA ALA A 140 -25.17 0.65 -30.50
C ALA A 140 -25.33 2.17 -30.66
N SER A 141 -24.33 2.92 -30.22
CA SER A 141 -24.27 4.38 -30.31
C SER A 141 -23.14 4.82 -31.24
N GLU A 142 -23.38 5.81 -32.10
CA GLU A 142 -22.34 6.40 -32.96
C GLU A 142 -21.35 7.27 -32.15
N SER A 143 -21.80 7.84 -31.02
CA SER A 143 -20.94 8.59 -30.11
C SER A 143 -21.43 8.48 -28.66
N ALA A 144 -20.51 8.66 -27.70
CA ALA A 144 -20.81 8.72 -26.28
C ALA A 144 -19.91 9.77 -25.61
N ARG A 145 -20.44 10.43 -24.58
CA ARG A 145 -19.74 11.49 -23.82
C ARG A 145 -19.84 11.17 -22.34
N PHE A 146 -18.71 11.23 -21.65
CA PHE A 146 -18.65 10.95 -20.23
C PHE A 146 -17.76 11.98 -19.55
N ILE A 147 -18.25 12.54 -18.45
CA ILE A 147 -17.41 13.25 -17.48
C ILE A 147 -17.33 12.33 -16.27
N THR A 148 -16.13 11.85 -15.95
CA THR A 148 -15.89 11.01 -14.78
C THR A 148 -15.08 11.81 -13.76
N VAL A 149 -15.66 12.05 -12.59
CA VAL A 149 -14.95 12.66 -11.46
C VAL A 149 -14.44 11.55 -10.56
N LEU A 150 -13.12 11.43 -10.46
CA LEU A 150 -12.47 10.47 -9.57
C LEU A 150 -11.78 11.23 -8.44
N GLU A 151 -12.12 10.88 -7.21
CA GLU A 151 -11.42 11.34 -6.02
C GLU A 151 -10.64 10.17 -5.39
N PRO A 152 -9.36 9.99 -5.74
CA PRO A 152 -8.50 9.15 -4.93
C PRO A 152 -8.15 9.89 -3.63
N TYR A 153 -8.51 9.32 -2.48
CA TYR A 153 -8.10 9.83 -1.17
C TYR A 153 -7.73 8.68 -0.23
N GLU A 154 -6.73 8.90 0.63
CA GLU A 154 -6.28 7.93 1.63
C GLU A 154 -6.86 8.21 3.00
N THR A 155 -6.67 9.44 3.51
CA THR A 155 -7.03 9.79 4.90
C THR A 155 -8.36 10.54 5.00
N GLU A 156 -8.58 11.53 4.15
CA GLU A 156 -9.75 12.41 4.24
C GLU A 156 -10.32 12.72 2.87
N ARG A 157 -11.65 12.61 2.73
CA ARG A 157 -12.34 13.10 1.54
C ARG A 157 -12.32 14.64 1.48
N ARG A 158 -12.17 15.15 0.27
CA ARG A 158 -12.24 16.55 -0.13
C ARG A 158 -13.47 16.85 -0.97
N VAL A 159 -14.03 15.90 -1.72
CA VAL A 159 -15.27 16.09 -2.48
C VAL A 159 -16.47 15.92 -1.54
N LEU A 160 -17.23 17.00 -1.38
CA LEU A 160 -18.50 16.99 -0.66
C LEU A 160 -19.65 16.55 -1.58
N ARG A 161 -19.68 17.08 -2.81
CA ARG A 161 -20.74 16.83 -3.78
C ARG A 161 -20.25 17.03 -5.20
N VAL A 162 -20.76 16.24 -6.13
CA VAL A 162 -20.66 16.47 -7.58
C VAL A 162 -22.07 16.70 -8.11
N ASN A 163 -22.25 17.77 -8.87
CA ASN A 163 -23.47 18.09 -9.60
C ASN A 163 -23.15 18.13 -11.09
N ALA A 164 -23.93 17.43 -11.91
CA ALA A 164 -23.83 17.56 -13.36
C ALA A 164 -24.83 18.63 -13.81
N ASP A 165 -24.32 19.83 -14.07
CA ASP A 165 -25.15 20.97 -14.48
C ASP A 165 -25.59 20.86 -15.94
N SER A 166 -24.79 20.18 -16.77
CA SER A 166 -25.15 19.87 -18.15
C SER A 166 -24.44 18.61 -18.66
N ALA A 167 -24.68 18.25 -19.92
CA ALA A 167 -23.93 17.18 -20.60
C ALA A 167 -22.43 17.49 -20.74
N THR A 168 -22.02 18.75 -20.56
CA THR A 168 -20.67 19.24 -20.76
C THR A 168 -20.12 20.00 -19.57
N SER A 169 -20.81 20.02 -18.43
CA SER A 169 -20.36 20.78 -17.26
C SER A 169 -20.69 20.07 -15.96
N VAL A 170 -19.73 20.08 -15.03
CA VAL A 170 -19.89 19.56 -13.68
C VAL A 170 -19.37 20.56 -12.64
N ASP A 171 -20.14 20.74 -11.58
CA ASP A 171 -19.73 21.45 -10.38
C ASP A 171 -19.32 20.45 -9.29
N VAL A 172 -18.11 20.61 -8.77
CA VAL A 172 -17.56 19.83 -7.66
C VAL A 172 -17.44 20.72 -6.44
N THR A 173 -18.32 20.52 -5.45
CA THR A 173 -18.23 21.19 -4.15
C THR A 173 -17.24 20.45 -3.26
N LEU A 174 -16.25 21.15 -2.73
CA LEU A 174 -15.27 20.63 -1.80
C LEU A 174 -15.73 20.80 -0.34
N THR A 175 -15.17 20.00 0.56
CA THR A 175 -15.52 20.00 2.00
C THR A 175 -15.13 21.28 2.73
N ASP A 176 -14.26 22.11 2.14
CA ASP A 176 -13.86 23.42 2.65
C ASP A 176 -14.67 24.59 2.06
N GLY A 177 -15.72 24.29 1.29
CA GLY A 177 -16.63 25.28 0.70
C GLY A 177 -16.19 25.80 -0.67
N ARG A 178 -15.02 25.41 -1.18
CA ARG A 178 -14.63 25.71 -2.56
C ARG A 178 -15.53 24.98 -3.56
N VAL A 179 -15.71 25.58 -4.73
CA VAL A 179 -16.44 24.98 -5.85
C VAL A 179 -15.54 24.98 -7.08
N GLN A 180 -15.36 23.80 -7.68
CA GLN A 180 -14.65 23.62 -8.95
C GLN A 180 -15.67 23.36 -10.05
N GLN A 181 -15.79 24.29 -10.98
CA GLN A 181 -16.59 24.13 -12.19
C GLN A 181 -15.68 23.65 -13.32
N ILE A 182 -16.04 22.52 -13.93
CA ILE A 182 -15.32 21.90 -15.05
C ILE A 182 -16.25 21.88 -16.25
N SER A 183 -15.85 22.54 -17.34
CA SER A 183 -16.63 22.65 -18.57
C SER A 183 -15.86 22.06 -19.74
N LEU A 184 -16.47 21.09 -20.42
CA LEU A 184 -15.99 20.49 -21.65
C LEU A 184 -16.54 21.28 -22.84
N HIS A 185 -15.63 21.76 -23.67
CA HIS A 185 -15.97 22.41 -24.92
C HIS A 185 -15.63 21.47 -26.06
N GLU A 186 -16.64 21.14 -26.85
CA GLU A 186 -16.44 20.41 -28.08
C GLU A 186 -15.67 21.28 -29.06
N GLY A 187 -14.71 20.67 -29.75
CA GLY A 187 -14.13 21.28 -30.93
C GLY A 187 -15.22 21.65 -31.95
N ALA A 188 -14.96 22.65 -32.77
CA ALA A 188 -15.83 22.98 -33.88
C ALA A 188 -15.72 21.94 -35.02
N GLU A 189 -16.71 21.93 -35.91
CA GLU A 189 -16.74 21.05 -37.10
C GLU A 189 -15.55 21.26 -38.06
N ASP A 190 -14.73 22.30 -37.82
CA ASP A 190 -13.51 22.62 -38.55
C ASP A 190 -12.28 21.77 -38.13
N GLY A 191 -12.43 20.86 -37.17
CA GLY A 191 -11.36 20.00 -36.68
C GLY A 191 -10.54 20.58 -35.53
N SER A 192 -11.01 21.67 -34.90
CA SER A 192 -10.44 22.11 -33.62
C SER A 192 -10.57 21.03 -32.54
N GLN A 193 -9.55 20.91 -31.69
CA GLN A 193 -9.55 19.91 -30.62
C GLN A 193 -10.48 20.34 -29.48
N PRO A 194 -11.12 19.38 -28.77
CA PRO A 194 -11.84 19.71 -27.56
C PRO A 194 -10.92 20.33 -26.50
N TRP A 195 -11.48 21.14 -25.63
CA TRP A 195 -10.76 21.70 -24.49
C TRP A 195 -11.62 21.73 -23.23
N LEU A 196 -10.95 21.87 -22.10
CA LEU A 196 -11.56 21.94 -20.78
C LEU A 196 -11.29 23.32 -20.19
N ASP A 197 -12.32 23.96 -19.68
CA ASP A 197 -12.19 25.11 -18.79
C ASP A 197 -12.41 24.64 -17.34
N PHE A 198 -11.54 25.11 -16.46
CA PHE A 198 -11.58 24.86 -15.04
C PHE A 198 -11.63 26.19 -14.30
N VAL A 199 -12.62 26.36 -13.44
CA VAL A 199 -12.74 27.53 -12.55
C VAL A 199 -12.93 27.05 -11.12
N GLU A 200 -12.03 27.44 -10.22
CA GLU A 200 -12.19 27.21 -8.78
C GLU A 200 -12.58 28.52 -8.09
N THR A 201 -13.64 28.47 -7.28
CA THR A 201 -14.14 29.63 -6.53
C THR A 201 -14.28 29.33 -5.04
N LEU A 202 -14.21 30.38 -4.22
CA LEU A 202 -14.60 30.37 -2.81
C LEU A 202 -15.38 31.64 -2.51
N ASP A 203 -16.58 31.51 -1.96
CA ASP A 203 -17.47 32.64 -1.66
C ASP A 203 -17.67 33.59 -2.85
N GLY A 204 -17.78 33.03 -4.05
CA GLY A 204 -17.94 33.77 -5.31
C GLY A 204 -16.67 34.46 -5.83
N ARG A 205 -15.52 34.30 -5.16
CA ARG A 205 -14.22 34.78 -5.66
C ARG A 205 -13.51 33.68 -6.41
N ILE A 206 -13.04 33.99 -7.60
CA ILE A 206 -12.19 33.10 -8.39
C ILE A 206 -10.83 32.98 -7.68
N LEU A 207 -10.46 31.74 -7.36
CA LEU A 207 -9.16 31.37 -6.81
C LEU A 207 -8.21 30.90 -7.90
N ARG A 208 -8.75 30.24 -8.93
CA ARG A 208 -7.97 29.68 -10.04
C ARG A 208 -8.83 29.55 -11.29
N GLU A 209 -8.24 29.86 -12.44
CA GLU A 209 -8.76 29.54 -13.77
C GLU A 209 -7.67 28.84 -14.59
N ASP A 210 -8.06 27.85 -15.38
CA ASP A 210 -7.15 27.08 -16.23
C ASP A 210 -7.93 26.60 -17.47
N THR A 211 -7.35 26.77 -18.66
CA THR A 211 -7.88 26.25 -19.92
C THR A 211 -6.91 25.21 -20.45
N ARG A 212 -7.40 23.99 -20.70
CA ARG A 212 -6.59 22.86 -21.15
C ARG A 212 -7.11 22.27 -22.43
N PHE A 213 -6.31 22.32 -23.47
CA PHE A 213 -6.57 21.60 -24.71
C PHE A 213 -6.31 20.11 -24.50
N THR A 214 -7.26 19.26 -24.92
CA THR A 214 -7.10 17.81 -24.80
C THR A 214 -6.18 17.32 -25.91
N ALA A 215 -5.10 16.61 -25.55
CA ALA A 215 -4.13 16.03 -26.49
C ALA A 215 -4.68 14.80 -27.22
#